data_AF-A0A519PHR6-F1
#
_entry.id   AF-A0A519PHR6-F1
#
_cell.length_a   1.000
_cell.length_b   1.000
_cell.length_c   1.000
_cell.angle_alpha   90.00
_cell.angle_beta   90.00
_cell.angle_gamma   90.00
#
_symmetry.space_group_name_H-M   'P 1'
#
loop_
_entity.id
_entity.type
_entity.pdbx_description
1 polymer ?
#
loop_
_entity_poly.entity_id
_entity_poly.type
_entity_poly.pdbx_seq_one_letter_code
_entity_poly.pdbx_strand_id
1 'polypeptide(L)'
;MRTPRLALFASVAVLATAATAQAQDAPAPTAAATSAASTGSATFTDDELKKFDDAMVKVRAVSDTLNGAQPTPEQQAQMAAAVQDSGLEVTRFNTLSNAVAADPALAARIRVVNATPPAPGTPAAAVTDDELTRFVTAMTQI
;
A
#
# COMPACT_ATOMS: atom_id res chain seq x y z
N MET A 1 16.41 -36.79 -41.32
CA MET A 1 16.18 -38.25 -41.44
C MET A 1 15.57 -38.76 -40.14
N ARG A 2 14.43 -39.45 -40.24
CA ARG A 2 13.85 -40.48 -39.35
C ARG A 2 13.26 -40.10 -37.97
N THR A 3 11.95 -39.84 -37.96
CA THR A 3 10.97 -40.58 -37.11
C THR A 3 10.75 -42.02 -37.70
N PRO A 4 9.93 -42.97 -37.19
CA PRO A 4 8.93 -43.01 -36.08
C PRO A 4 8.90 -44.36 -35.29
N ARG A 5 7.91 -44.55 -34.38
CA ARG A 5 7.08 -45.77 -34.05
C ARG A 5 6.53 -45.65 -32.61
N LEU A 6 5.26 -45.45 -32.27
CA LEU A 6 3.94 -45.97 -32.68
C LEU A 6 3.58 -47.34 -32.06
N ALA A 7 2.71 -47.28 -31.05
CA ALA A 7 1.76 -48.31 -30.56
C ALA A 7 0.73 -47.52 -29.70
N LEU A 8 -0.53 -47.26 -30.07
CA LEU A 8 -1.65 -48.15 -30.44
C LEU A 8 -1.78 -49.29 -29.43
N PHE A 9 -2.82 -49.34 -28.59
CA PHE A 9 -4.19 -49.87 -28.79
C PHE A 9 -4.98 -49.52 -27.49
N ALA A 10 -6.31 -49.48 -27.36
CA ALA A 10 -7.45 -49.76 -28.20
C ALA A 10 -8.69 -49.08 -27.57
N SER A 11 -9.63 -48.75 -28.44
CA SER A 11 -10.92 -48.13 -28.18
C SER A 11 -11.86 -48.99 -27.33
N VAL A 12 -12.74 -48.34 -26.56
CA VAL A 12 -14.16 -48.71 -26.48
C VAL A 12 -14.99 -47.42 -26.57
N ALA A 13 -15.78 -47.33 -27.62
CA ALA A 13 -16.85 -46.36 -27.75
C ALA A 13 -18.13 -46.95 -27.13
N VAL A 14 -18.74 -46.21 -26.21
CA VAL A 14 -20.18 -46.34 -25.92
C VAL A 14 -20.78 -44.95 -26.00
N LEU A 15 -21.71 -44.80 -26.95
CA LEU A 15 -22.61 -43.67 -27.06
C LEU A 15 -23.58 -43.70 -25.87
N ALA A 16 -23.61 -42.61 -25.10
CA ALA A 16 -24.76 -42.26 -24.29
C ALA A 16 -25.04 -40.76 -24.42
N THR A 17 -26.18 -40.49 -25.04
CA THR A 17 -26.86 -39.21 -25.16
C THR A 17 -27.16 -38.60 -23.80
N ALA A 18 -26.64 -37.40 -23.53
CA ALA A 18 -27.30 -36.36 -22.76
C ALA A 18 -26.51 -35.06 -22.92
N ALA A 19 -27.13 -34.08 -23.58
CA ALA A 19 -26.69 -32.71 -23.53
C ALA A 19 -26.90 -32.17 -22.12
N THR A 20 -25.87 -32.19 -21.29
CA THR A 20 -25.67 -31.21 -20.23
C THR A 20 -24.26 -30.69 -20.37
N ALA A 21 -24.15 -29.41 -20.75
CA ALA A 21 -22.92 -28.67 -20.70
C ALA A 21 -22.47 -28.63 -19.23
N GLN A 22 -21.66 -29.60 -18.83
CA GLN A 22 -20.92 -29.55 -17.58
C GLN A 22 -19.61 -28.83 -17.90
N ALA A 23 -19.68 -27.50 -17.76
CA ALA A 23 -18.50 -26.68 -17.58
C ALA A 23 -17.61 -27.38 -16.55
N GLN A 24 -16.36 -27.61 -16.94
CA GLN A 24 -15.34 -28.13 -16.06
C GLN A 24 -15.35 -27.27 -14.78
N ASP A 25 -15.57 -27.93 -13.65
CA ASP A 25 -15.19 -27.44 -12.33
C ASP A 25 -13.66 -27.35 -12.31
N ALA A 26 -13.14 -26.33 -13.00
CA ALA A 26 -11.92 -25.71 -12.59
C ALA A 26 -12.25 -24.97 -11.30
N PRO A 27 -11.45 -25.07 -10.24
CA PRO A 27 -11.53 -24.10 -9.17
C PRO A 27 -11.26 -22.75 -9.83
N ALA A 28 -12.33 -22.00 -10.11
CA ALA A 28 -12.23 -20.57 -10.27
C ALA A 28 -11.52 -20.12 -9.00
N PRO A 29 -10.36 -19.43 -9.07
CA PRO A 29 -9.97 -18.65 -7.93
C PRO A 29 -11.14 -17.72 -7.69
N THR A 30 -11.86 -17.95 -6.58
CA THR A 30 -12.68 -16.95 -5.93
C THR A 30 -11.74 -15.79 -5.64
N ALA A 31 -11.54 -14.94 -6.64
CA ALA A 31 -11.13 -13.57 -6.42
C ALA A 31 -12.33 -12.92 -5.76
N ALA A 32 -12.47 -13.16 -4.46
CA ALA A 32 -12.99 -12.20 -3.53
C ALA A 32 -12.06 -10.97 -3.60
N ALA A 33 -12.15 -10.23 -4.70
CA ALA A 33 -11.65 -8.87 -4.81
C ALA A 33 -12.73 -7.95 -4.26
N THR A 34 -13.08 -8.14 -2.99
CA THR A 34 -13.81 -7.15 -2.24
C THR A 34 -13.17 -7.10 -0.86
N SER A 35 -12.53 -5.96 -0.58
CA SER A 35 -11.98 -5.55 0.72
C SER A 35 -10.55 -5.99 1.08
N ALA A 36 -9.61 -5.98 0.13
CA ALA A 36 -8.17 -5.89 0.46
C ALA A 36 -7.61 -4.45 0.46
N ALA A 37 -8.44 -3.45 0.11
CA ALA A 37 -8.07 -2.03 0.11
C ALA A 37 -8.66 -1.30 1.34
N SER A 38 -8.36 -1.77 2.55
CA SER A 38 -8.65 -1.00 3.78
C SER A 38 -7.74 -1.37 4.97
N THR A 39 -7.07 -2.52 4.93
CA THR A 39 -6.25 -3.00 6.06
C THR A 39 -4.95 -2.20 6.27
N GLY A 40 -4.50 -1.43 5.26
CA GLY A 40 -3.29 -0.60 5.38
C GLY A 40 -3.53 0.71 6.15
N SER A 41 -4.70 1.34 5.97
CA SER A 41 -4.98 2.66 6.58
C SER A 41 -5.33 2.57 8.07
N ALA A 42 -5.84 1.43 8.56
CA ALA A 42 -6.15 1.25 9.98
C ALA A 42 -4.93 0.85 10.84
N THR A 43 -3.77 0.56 10.23
CA THR A 43 -2.60 0.01 10.93
C THR A 43 -1.62 1.08 11.41
N PHE A 44 -1.67 2.31 10.87
CA PHE A 44 -0.79 3.40 11.26
C PHE A 44 -1.58 4.56 11.86
N THR A 45 -1.17 5.01 13.04
CA THR A 45 -1.80 6.14 13.74
C THR A 45 -1.27 7.47 13.22
N ASP A 46 -2.08 8.53 13.29
CA ASP A 46 -1.65 9.87 12.84
C ASP A 46 -0.42 10.37 13.62
N ASP A 47 -0.30 9.99 14.89
CA ASP A 47 0.87 10.21 15.72
C ASP A 47 2.15 9.53 15.20
N GLU A 48 2.05 8.31 14.68
CA GLU A 48 3.18 7.62 14.03
C GLU A 48 3.52 8.26 12.69
N LEU A 49 2.51 8.68 11.92
CA LEU A 49 2.72 9.37 10.65
C LEU A 49 3.42 10.71 10.84
N LYS A 50 3.11 11.43 11.93
CA LYS A 50 3.80 12.67 12.30
C LYS A 50 5.26 12.43 12.69
N LYS A 51 5.52 11.45 13.57
CA LYS A 51 6.90 11.07 13.96
C LYS A 51 7.73 10.59 12.76
N PHE A 52 7.10 9.90 11.82
CA PHE A 52 7.74 9.47 10.58
C PHE A 52 8.19 10.65 9.71
N ASP A 53 7.33 11.66 9.54
CA ASP A 53 7.67 12.88 8.80
C ASP A 53 8.81 13.65 9.49
N ASP A 54 8.74 13.81 10.82
CA ASP A 54 9.80 14.43 11.61
C ASP A 54 11.13 13.68 11.45
N ALA A 55 11.11 12.35 11.46
CA ALA A 55 12.29 11.51 11.23
C ALA A 55 12.86 11.72 9.81
N MET A 56 11.99 11.77 8.78
CA MET A 56 12.40 12.01 7.39
C MET A 56 13.07 13.38 7.22
N VAL A 57 12.54 14.43 7.87
CA VAL A 57 13.15 15.77 7.88
C VAL A 57 14.54 15.74 8.51
N LYS A 58 14.70 15.08 9.66
CA LYS A 58 16.00 14.95 10.34
C LYS A 58 17.01 14.14 9.50
N VAL A 59 16.58 13.02 8.92
CA VAL A 59 17.42 12.19 8.03
C VAL A 59 17.84 12.99 6.79
N ARG A 60 16.93 13.79 6.21
CA ARG A 60 17.25 14.65 5.09
C ARG A 60 18.25 15.73 5.48
N ALA A 61 18.08 16.38 6.62
CA ALA A 61 19.02 17.38 7.12
C ALA A 61 20.44 16.80 7.30
N VAL A 62 20.56 15.59 7.88
CA VAL A 62 21.85 14.89 7.96
C VAL A 62 22.39 14.61 6.56
N SER A 63 21.56 14.10 5.65
CA SER A 63 21.97 13.80 4.27
C SER A 63 22.43 15.04 3.50
N ASP A 64 21.80 16.20 3.72
CA ASP A 64 22.20 17.47 3.09
C ASP A 64 23.57 17.94 3.60
N THR A 65 23.93 17.64 4.86
CA THR A 65 25.28 17.93 5.37
C THR A 65 26.36 17.11 4.67
N LEU A 66 26.00 15.92 4.15
CA LEU A 66 26.92 15.03 3.45
C LEU A 66 27.31 15.55 2.07
N ASN A 67 26.54 16.47 1.45
CA ASN A 67 26.82 16.99 0.10
C ASN A 67 27.12 15.90 -0.95
N GLY A 68 26.47 14.72 -0.84
CA GLY A 68 26.70 13.57 -1.72
C GLY A 68 27.89 12.68 -1.35
N ALA A 69 28.62 12.98 -0.27
CA ALA A 69 29.61 12.09 0.31
C ALA A 69 28.95 10.88 1.00
N GLN A 70 29.68 9.78 1.12
CA GLN A 70 29.23 8.63 1.92
C GLN A 70 29.15 9.02 3.41
N PRO A 71 28.10 8.60 4.13
CA PRO A 71 27.98 8.86 5.57
C PRO A 71 29.14 8.21 6.33
N THR A 72 29.83 8.98 7.17
CA THR A 72 30.84 8.43 8.09
C THR A 72 30.19 7.54 9.16
N PRO A 73 30.93 6.64 9.84
CA PRO A 73 30.36 5.81 10.91
C PRO A 73 29.68 6.63 12.03
N GLU A 74 30.24 7.79 12.37
CA GLU A 74 29.63 8.72 13.34
C GLU A 74 28.32 9.31 12.81
N GLN A 75 28.24 9.63 11.52
CA GLN A 75 27.01 10.12 10.89
C GLN A 75 25.95 9.02 10.73
N GLN A 76 26.35 7.77 10.51
CA GLN A 76 25.42 6.63 10.54
C GLN A 76 24.80 6.47 11.95
N ALA A 77 25.62 6.64 13.00
CA ALA A 77 25.12 6.66 14.38
C ALA A 77 24.18 7.86 14.63
N GLN A 78 24.48 9.05 14.07
CA GLN A 78 23.58 10.21 14.15
C GLN A 78 22.25 10.00 13.43
N MET A 79 22.24 9.34 12.26
CA MET A 79 20.98 9.00 11.58
C MET A 79 20.14 8.01 12.40
N ALA A 80 20.77 6.99 12.99
CA ALA A 80 20.08 6.05 13.87
C ALA A 80 19.51 6.75 15.12
N ALA A 81 20.29 7.65 15.73
CA ALA A 81 19.85 8.46 16.85
C ALA A 81 18.71 9.42 16.46
N ALA A 82 18.74 10.02 15.27
CA ALA A 82 17.66 10.89 14.79
C ALA A 82 16.32 10.15 14.61
N VAL A 83 16.37 8.90 14.14
CA VAL A 83 15.18 8.03 14.08
C VAL A 83 14.69 7.70 15.48
N GLN A 84 15.57 7.34 16.41
CA GLN A 84 15.19 7.08 17.81
C GLN A 84 14.62 8.32 18.52
N ASP A 85 15.19 9.50 18.26
CA ASP A 85 14.78 10.79 18.81
C ASP A 85 13.42 11.27 18.27
N SER A 86 12.97 10.74 17.13
CA SER A 86 11.58 10.93 16.69
C SER A 86 10.56 10.20 17.57
N GLY A 87 11.01 9.33 18.48
CA GLY A 87 10.15 8.45 19.27
C GLY A 87 9.53 7.32 18.45
N LEU A 88 9.99 7.13 17.20
CA LEU A 88 9.59 6.04 16.32
C LEU A 88 10.66 4.94 16.36
N GLU A 89 10.24 3.71 16.66
CA GLU A 89 11.09 2.53 16.57
C GLU A 89 11.63 2.35 15.14
N VAL A 90 12.90 1.96 14.99
CA VAL A 90 13.56 1.77 13.68
C VAL A 90 12.78 0.76 12.82
N THR A 91 12.29 -0.31 13.45
CA THR A 91 11.44 -1.31 12.78
C THR A 91 10.13 -0.69 12.27
N ARG A 92 9.50 0.22 13.03
CA ARG A 92 8.28 0.92 12.60
C ARG A 92 8.56 1.89 11.45
N PHE A 93 9.67 2.63 11.51
CA PHE A 93 10.09 3.53 10.44
C PHE A 93 10.27 2.78 9.11
N ASN A 94 10.94 1.62 9.12
CA ASN A 94 11.14 0.80 7.92
C ASN A 94 9.82 0.25 7.37
N THR A 95 8.91 -0.19 8.25
CA THR A 95 7.57 -0.64 7.85
C THR A 95 6.78 0.50 7.20
N LEU A 96 6.78 1.69 7.81
CA LEU A 96 6.13 2.88 7.26
C LEU A 96 6.75 3.28 5.92
N SER A 97 8.08 3.26 5.80
CA SER A 97 8.78 3.59 4.55
C SER A 97 8.32 2.70 3.38
N ASN A 98 8.23 1.38 3.62
CA ASN A 98 7.73 0.43 2.61
C ASN A 98 6.24 0.62 2.32
N ALA A 99 5.43 0.86 3.35
CA ALA A 99 3.99 1.07 3.19
C ALA A 99 3.69 2.36 2.40
N VAL A 100 4.40 3.45 2.69
CA VAL A 100 4.27 4.74 2.00
C VAL A 100 4.69 4.64 0.55
N ALA A 101 5.74 3.87 0.25
CA ALA A 101 6.16 3.61 -1.13
C ALA A 101 5.14 2.76 -1.92
N ALA A 102 4.45 1.84 -1.24
CA ALA A 102 3.45 0.97 -1.85
C ALA A 102 2.06 1.62 -1.97
N ASP A 103 1.74 2.59 -1.11
CA ASP A 103 0.42 3.21 -1.01
C ASP A 103 0.48 4.74 -1.15
N PRO A 104 0.10 5.30 -2.31
CA PRO A 104 0.05 6.75 -2.50
C PRO A 104 -1.00 7.43 -1.62
N ALA A 105 -2.04 6.73 -1.15
CA ALA A 105 -3.03 7.28 -0.23
C ALA A 105 -2.42 7.48 1.17
N LEU A 106 -1.54 6.58 1.61
CA LEU A 106 -0.80 6.75 2.86
C LEU A 106 0.15 7.94 2.80
N ALA A 107 0.85 8.13 1.67
CA ALA A 107 1.64 9.34 1.43
C ALA A 107 0.78 10.62 1.47
N ALA A 108 -0.44 10.58 0.93
CA ALA A 108 -1.38 11.69 1.03
C ALA A 108 -1.81 11.96 2.48
N ARG A 109 -2.06 10.92 3.27
CA ARG A 109 -2.40 11.04 4.69
C ARG A 109 -1.27 11.70 5.49
N ILE A 110 -0.02 11.32 5.27
CA ILE A 110 1.15 11.98 5.90
C ILE A 110 1.15 13.48 5.62
N ARG A 111 0.84 13.90 4.39
CA ARG A 111 0.74 15.33 4.05
C ARG A 111 -0.40 16.03 4.78
N VAL A 112 -1.55 15.36 4.94
CA VAL A 112 -2.71 15.91 5.65
C VAL A 112 -2.44 16.06 7.14
N VAL A 113 -1.89 15.05 7.82
CA VAL A 113 -1.62 15.10 9.27
C VAL A 113 -0.54 16.12 9.63
N ASN A 114 0.36 16.45 8.69
CA ASN A 114 1.40 17.48 8.87
C ASN A 114 0.99 18.86 8.34
N ALA A 115 -0.17 18.98 7.67
CA ALA A 115 -0.65 20.27 7.21
C ALA A 115 -1.08 21.13 8.40
N THR A 116 -0.82 22.44 8.30
CA THR A 116 -1.38 23.40 9.25
C THR A 116 -2.90 23.45 9.06
N PRO A 117 -3.71 23.33 10.14
CA PRO A 117 -5.16 23.44 10.05
C PRO A 117 -5.57 24.75 9.35
N PRO A 118 -6.63 24.72 8.52
CA PRO A 118 -7.11 25.92 7.86
C PRO A 118 -7.53 26.98 8.90
N ALA A 119 -7.22 28.24 8.61
CA ALA A 119 -7.55 29.34 9.52
C ALA A 119 -9.08 29.42 9.73
N PRO A 120 -9.54 29.76 10.96
CA PRO A 120 -10.97 29.94 11.22
C PRO A 120 -11.61 30.95 10.26
N GLY A 121 -12.79 30.63 9.73
CA GLY A 121 -13.49 31.47 8.76
C GLY A 121 -13.07 31.29 7.30
N THR A 122 -12.13 30.39 7.00
CA THR A 122 -11.87 29.97 5.61
C THR A 122 -12.87 28.90 5.17
N PRO A 123 -13.20 28.81 3.87
CA PRO A 123 -14.10 27.77 3.35
C PRO A 123 -13.62 26.35 3.69
N ALA A 124 -12.30 26.14 3.72
CA ALA A 124 -11.69 24.86 4.09
C ALA A 124 -11.90 24.49 5.57
N ALA A 125 -12.02 25.47 6.48
CA ALA A 125 -12.30 25.23 7.89
C ALA A 125 -13.79 24.97 8.19
N ALA A 126 -14.68 25.27 7.24
CA ALA A 126 -16.12 25.05 7.37
C ALA A 126 -16.57 23.66 6.89
N VAL A 127 -15.70 22.90 6.21
CA VAL A 127 -16.02 21.56 5.71
C VAL A 127 -16.24 20.61 6.89
N THR A 128 -17.40 20.00 6.93
CA THR A 128 -17.80 19.00 7.94
C THR A 128 -17.65 17.57 7.42
N ASP A 129 -17.50 16.60 8.32
CA ASP A 129 -17.45 15.17 7.98
C ASP A 129 -18.72 14.68 7.26
N ASP A 130 -19.88 15.25 7.60
CA ASP A 130 -21.16 14.97 6.94
C ASP A 130 -21.16 15.42 5.47
N GLU A 131 -20.60 16.59 5.17
CA GLU A 131 -20.46 17.09 3.80
C GLU A 131 -19.49 16.25 2.98
N LEU A 132 -18.38 15.82 3.60
CA LEU A 132 -17.41 14.93 2.97
C LEU A 132 -18.05 13.57 2.64
N THR A 133 -18.84 13.02 3.56
CA THR A 133 -19.58 11.76 3.35
C THR A 133 -20.58 11.88 2.20
N ARG A 134 -21.32 12.99 2.14
CA ARG A 134 -22.26 13.26 1.05
C ARG A 134 -21.56 13.39 -0.30
N PHE A 135 -20.40 14.04 -0.33
CA PHE A 135 -19.58 14.17 -1.54
C PHE A 135 -19.11 12.81 -2.07
N VAL A 136 -18.57 11.95 -1.20
CA VAL A 136 -18.13 10.59 -1.56
C VAL A 136 -19.30 9.74 -2.09
N THR A 137 -20.46 9.84 -1.45
CA THR A 137 -21.69 9.17 -1.88
C THR A 137 -22.13 9.65 -3.27
N ALA A 138 -22.07 10.95 -3.53
CA ALA A 138 -22.41 11.50 -4.84
C ALA A 138 -21.44 11.03 -5.94
N MET A 139 -20.14 10.96 -5.65
CA MET A 139 -19.12 10.51 -6.60
C MET A 139 -19.21 9.02 -6.98
N THR A 140 -19.92 8.20 -6.20
CA THR A 140 -20.13 6.78 -6.50
C THR A 140 -21.44 6.51 -7.25
N GLN A 141 -22.31 7.53 -7.41
CA GLN A 141 -23.57 7.44 -8.16
C GLN A 141 -23.48 8.02 -9.59
N ILE A 142 -22.32 8.55 -9.97
CA ILE A 142 -21.98 9.02 -11.33
C ILE A 142 -21.20 7.95 -12.09
#